data_AF-A0ABD6PMZ9-F1
#
_entry.id   AF-A0ABD6PMZ9-F1
#
_cell.length_a   1.000
_cell.length_b   1.000
_cell.length_c   1.000
_cell.angle_alpha   90.00
_cell.angle_beta   90.00
_cell.angle_gamma   90.00
#
_symmetry.space_group_name_H-M   'P 1'
#
loop_
_entity.id
_entity.type
_entity.pdbx_description
1 polymer ?
#
loop_
_entity_poly.entity_id
_entity_poly.type
_entity_poly.pdbx_seq_one_letter_code
_entity_poly.pdbx_strand_id
1 'polypeptide(L)'
;MDMMLFTNIVLIVLCIFTMLLVWSRNWKRKQAYFEKIKSNPENLKWVGQNLTGQEWKDLKVVSDRFGLPMLQAKQLIDFYKNSQR
;
A
#
# COMPACT_ATOMS: atom_id res chain seq x y z
N MET A 1 5.50 -27.84 36.41
CA MET A 1 5.88 -27.62 34.99
C MET A 1 4.87 -26.73 34.27
N ASP A 2 3.63 -26.61 34.78
CA ASP A 2 2.56 -25.78 34.20
C ASP A 2 2.81 -24.28 34.19
N MET A 3 3.45 -23.71 35.23
CA MET A 3 3.74 -22.28 35.27
C MET A 3 4.70 -21.85 34.15
N MET A 4 5.79 -22.59 33.94
CA MET A 4 6.75 -22.28 32.86
C MET A 4 6.10 -22.39 31.48
N LEU A 5 5.24 -23.39 31.28
CA LEU A 5 4.52 -23.60 30.02
C LEU A 5 3.50 -22.47 29.76
N PHE A 6 2.78 -22.04 30.79
CA PHE A 6 1.86 -20.90 30.73
C PHE A 6 2.58 -19.58 30.42
N THR A 7 3.67 -19.28 31.12
CA THR A 7 4.47 -18.07 30.84
C THR A 7 5.02 -18.07 29.41
N ASN A 8 5.45 -19.24 28.91
CA ASN A 8 5.97 -19.35 27.55
C ASN A 8 4.87 -19.12 26.50
N ILE A 9 3.66 -19.65 26.70
CA ILE A 9 2.50 -19.40 25.83
C ILE A 9 2.16 -17.90 25.82
N VAL A 10 2.10 -17.26 26.98
CA VAL A 10 1.81 -15.82 27.10
C VAL A 10 2.87 -14.99 26.37
N LEU A 11 4.15 -15.32 26.49
CA LEU A 11 5.24 -14.66 25.78
C LEU A 11 5.13 -14.82 24.25
N ILE A 12 4.79 -16.02 23.77
CA ILE A 12 4.58 -16.28 22.34
C ILE A 12 3.40 -15.45 21.82
N VAL A 13 2.28 -15.42 22.54
CA VAL A 13 1.11 -14.63 22.16
C VAL A 13 1.42 -13.13 22.12
N LEU A 14 2.14 -12.61 23.12
CA LEU A 14 2.60 -11.21 23.14
C LEU A 14 3.54 -10.89 21.97
N CYS A 15 4.46 -11.79 21.62
CA CYS A 15 5.33 -11.64 20.45
C CYS A 15 4.53 -11.57 19.14
N ILE A 16 3.57 -12.48 18.96
CA ILE A 16 2.72 -12.47 17.75
C ILE A 16 1.90 -11.18 17.70
N PHE A 17 1.32 -10.77 18.82
CA PHE A 17 0.48 -9.58 18.89
C PHE A 17 1.26 -8.29 18.59
N THR A 18 2.48 -8.17 19.11
CA THR A 18 3.36 -7.02 18.84
C THR A 18 3.77 -6.95 17.37
N MET A 19 4.12 -8.09 16.74
CA MET A 19 4.39 -8.14 15.29
C MET A 19 3.17 -7.74 14.46
N LEU A 20 1.98 -8.24 14.80
CA LEU A 20 0.73 -7.89 14.11
C LEU A 20 0.38 -6.40 14.26
N LEU A 21 0.60 -5.81 15.43
CA LEU A 21 0.38 -4.38 15.67
C LEU A 21 1.32 -3.52 14.83
N VAL A 22 2.62 -3.84 14.80
CA VAL A 22 3.60 -3.12 13.98
C VAL A 22 3.27 -3.22 12.49
N TRP A 23 2.90 -4.42 12.04
CA TRP A 23 2.48 -4.66 10.66
C TRP A 23 1.21 -3.87 10.31
N SER A 24 0.18 -3.92 11.15
CA SER A 24 -1.06 -3.18 10.97
C SER A 24 -0.83 -1.66 10.91
N ARG A 25 0.03 -1.13 11.79
CA ARG A 25 0.35 0.31 11.82
C ARG A 25 1.11 0.75 10.57
N ASN A 26 2.06 -0.05 10.09
CA ASN A 26 2.77 0.23 8.84
C ASN A 26 1.87 0.07 7.62
N TRP A 27 0.95 -0.88 7.64
CA TRP A 27 -0.02 -1.07 6.56
C TRP A 27 -0.98 0.11 6.47
N LYS A 28 -1.54 0.58 7.60
CA LYS A 28 -2.39 1.79 7.62
C LYS A 28 -1.66 3.01 7.08
N ARG A 29 -0.37 3.20 7.39
CA ARG A 29 0.42 4.30 6.82
C ARG A 29 0.58 4.19 5.29
N LYS A 30 0.86 2.99 4.78
CA LYS A 30 0.96 2.75 3.33
C LYS A 30 -0.38 2.98 2.62
N GLN A 31 -1.49 2.53 3.22
CA GLN A 31 -2.84 2.79 2.69
C GLN A 31 -3.20 4.28 2.74
N ALA A 32 -2.94 4.97 3.84
CA ALA A 32 -3.20 6.41 3.95
C ALA A 32 -2.40 7.22 2.92
N TYR A 33 -1.16 6.79 2.62
CA TYR A 33 -0.34 7.42 1.58
C TYR A 33 -0.93 7.19 0.18
N PHE A 34 -1.40 5.98 -0.12
CA PHE A 34 -2.10 5.68 -1.36
C PHE A 34 -3.40 6.49 -1.51
N GLU A 35 -4.23 6.52 -0.46
CA GLU A 35 -5.47 7.31 -0.42
C GLU A 35 -5.18 8.81 -0.60
N LYS A 36 -4.10 9.33 0.00
CA LYS A 36 -3.66 10.73 -0.20
C LYS A 36 -3.27 11.02 -1.65
N ILE A 37 -2.60 10.08 -2.32
CA ILE A 37 -2.24 10.23 -3.74
C ILE A 37 -3.49 10.19 -4.61
N LYS A 38 -4.38 9.24 -4.35
CA LYS A 38 -5.65 9.07 -5.08
C LYS A 38 -6.60 10.26 -4.87
N SER A 39 -6.65 10.82 -3.67
CA SER A 39 -7.51 11.96 -3.33
C SER A 39 -7.01 13.29 -3.91
N ASN A 40 -5.78 13.36 -4.42
CA ASN A 40 -5.25 14.59 -5.01
C ASN A 40 -5.52 14.61 -6.53
N PRO A 41 -6.38 15.51 -7.03
CA PRO A 41 -6.69 15.61 -8.45
C PRO A 41 -5.49 15.99 -9.32
N GLU A 42 -4.48 16.67 -8.78
CA GLU A 42 -3.25 17.00 -9.51
C GLU A 42 -2.41 15.75 -9.82
N ASN A 43 -2.34 14.81 -8.87
CA ASN A 43 -1.63 13.55 -9.07
C ASN A 43 -2.32 12.69 -10.14
N LEU A 44 -3.66 12.67 -10.14
CA LEU A 44 -4.43 11.97 -11.16
C LEU A 44 -4.25 12.61 -12.55
N LYS A 45 -4.22 13.94 -12.64
CA LYS A 45 -3.89 14.65 -13.90
C LYS A 45 -2.48 14.30 -14.39
N TRP A 46 -1.50 14.27 -13.49
CA TRP A 46 -0.14 13.89 -13.83
C TRP A 46 -0.06 12.45 -14.37
N VAL A 47 -0.77 11.50 -13.73
CA VAL A 47 -0.87 10.12 -14.22
C VAL A 47 -1.39 10.15 -15.65
N GLY A 48 -2.54 10.77 -15.90
CA GLY A 48 -3.14 10.87 -17.22
C GLY A 48 -2.23 11.44 -18.31
N GLN A 49 -1.44 12.47 -17.98
CA GLN A 49 -0.50 13.10 -18.93
C GLN A 49 0.74 12.23 -19.24
N ASN A 50 1.12 11.33 -18.33
CA ASN A 50 2.31 10.49 -18.46
C ASN A 50 2.01 9.05 -18.88
N LEU A 51 0.74 8.70 -19.09
CA LEU A 51 0.35 7.41 -19.68
C LEU A 51 0.75 7.38 -21.16
N THR A 52 1.70 6.52 -21.49
CA THR A 52 2.14 6.27 -22.87
C THR A 52 1.33 5.18 -23.57
N GLY A 53 0.40 4.53 -22.85
CA GLY A 53 -0.43 3.44 -23.37
C GLY A 53 0.26 2.07 -23.30
N GLN A 54 1.53 2.04 -22.90
CA GLN A 54 2.29 0.82 -22.66
C GLN A 54 2.23 0.47 -21.17
N GLU A 55 1.36 -0.48 -20.81
CA GLU A 55 1.02 -0.79 -19.41
C GLU A 55 2.24 -0.99 -18.50
N TRP A 56 3.24 -1.74 -18.94
CA TRP A 56 4.45 -2.00 -18.15
C TRP A 56 5.27 -0.75 -17.86
N LYS A 57 5.38 0.15 -18.86
CA LYS A 57 6.15 1.39 -18.74
C LYS A 57 5.42 2.39 -17.86
N ASP A 58 4.11 2.49 -18.05
CA ASP A 58 3.21 3.33 -17.26
C ASP A 58 3.19 2.89 -15.78
N LEU A 59 3.11 1.59 -15.52
CA LEU A 59 3.20 1.01 -14.18
C LEU A 59 4.51 1.38 -13.47
N LYS A 60 5.63 1.25 -14.19
CA LYS A 60 6.95 1.55 -13.64
C LYS A 60 7.08 3.04 -13.34
N VAL A 61 6.64 3.91 -14.25
CA VAL A 61 6.69 5.37 -14.11
C VAL A 61 5.84 5.85 -12.93
N VAL A 62 4.61 5.34 -12.79
CA VAL A 62 3.73 5.67 -11.67
C VAL A 62 4.26 5.11 -10.35
N SER A 63 4.76 3.86 -10.35
CA SER A 63 5.36 3.25 -9.17
C SER A 63 6.58 4.04 -8.67
N ASP A 64 7.45 4.48 -9.58
CA ASP A 64 8.67 5.22 -9.28
C ASP A 64 8.35 6.64 -8.78
N ARG A 65 7.48 7.37 -9.50
CA ARG A 65 7.06 8.74 -9.14
C ARG A 65 6.47 8.82 -7.74
N PHE A 66 5.60 7.86 -7.42
CA PHE A 66 4.85 7.88 -6.16
C PHE A 66 5.48 7.00 -5.08
N GLY A 67 6.55 6.26 -5.36
CA GLY A 67 7.13 5.29 -4.42
C GLY A 67 6.14 4.19 -3.99
N LEU A 68 5.17 3.87 -4.86
CA LEU A 68 4.11 2.91 -4.58
C LEU A 68 4.51 1.52 -5.08
N PRO A 69 4.09 0.44 -4.40
CA PRO A 69 4.18 -0.90 -4.97
C PRO A 69 3.38 -0.98 -6.29
N MET A 70 3.88 -1.78 -7.25
CA MET A 70 3.26 -1.94 -8.58
C MET A 70 1.75 -2.20 -8.53
N LEU A 71 1.28 -2.96 -7.55
CA LEU A 71 -0.14 -3.27 -7.40
C LEU A 71 -1.00 -2.02 -7.12
N GLN A 72 -0.48 -1.08 -6.32
CA GLN A 72 -1.13 0.20 -6.05
C GLN A 72 -1.00 1.16 -7.24
N ALA A 73 0.15 1.16 -7.93
CA ALA A 73 0.30 1.93 -9.16
C ALA A 73 -0.72 1.48 -10.23
N LYS A 74 -0.95 0.17 -10.37
CA LYS A 74 -2.01 -0.38 -11.24
C LYS A 74 -3.38 0.14 -10.83
N GLN A 75 -3.74 0.04 -9.56
CA GLN A 75 -5.02 0.54 -9.04
C GLN A 75 -5.23 2.03 -9.31
N LEU A 76 -4.17 2.85 -9.24
CA LEU A 76 -4.23 4.27 -9.53
C LEU A 76 -4.51 4.54 -11.03
N ILE A 77 -3.83 3.80 -11.91
CA ILE A 77 -4.03 3.90 -13.37
C ILE A 77 -5.44 3.42 -13.75
N ASP A 78 -5.89 2.29 -13.22
CA ASP A 78 -7.24 1.76 -13.44
C ASP A 78 -8.31 2.74 -12.93
N PHE A 79 -8.10 3.35 -11.76
CA PHE A 79 -9.00 4.37 -11.23
C PHE A 79 -9.08 5.60 -12.15
N TYR A 80 -7.94 6.08 -12.64
CA TYR A 80 -7.90 7.19 -13.60
C TYR A 80 -8.64 6.83 -14.91
N LYS A 81 -8.35 5.66 -15.51
CA LYS A 81 -9.02 5.19 -16.72
C LYS A 81 -10.53 5.05 -16.55
N ASN A 82 -10.98 4.54 -15.40
CA ASN A 82 -12.40 4.39 -15.10
C ASN A 82 -13.10 5.74 -14.79
N SER A 83 -12.37 6.73 -14.29
CA SER A 83 -12.89 8.09 -14.05
C SER A 83 -12.96 8.96 -15.31
N GLN A 84 -12.27 8.58 -16.39
CA GLN A 84 -12.29 9.25 -17.70
C GLN A 84 -13.33 8.66 -18.67
N ARG A 85 -13.96 7.56 -18.29
CA ARG A 85 -14.98 6.85 -19.07
C ARG A 85 -16.38 7.32 -18.66
#